data_AF-A0A1U8JRP2-F1
#
_entry.id   AF-A0A1U8JRP2-F1
#
_cell.length_a   1.000
_cell.length_b   1.000
_cell.length_c   1.000
_cell.angle_alpha   90.00
_cell.angle_beta   90.00
_cell.angle_gamma   90.00
#
_symmetry.space_group_name_H-M   'P 1'
#
loop_
_entity.id
_entity.type
_entity.pdbx_description
1 polymer ?
#
loop_
_entity_poly.entity_id
_entity_poly.type
_entity_poly.pdbx_seq_one_letter_code
_entity_poly.pdbx_strand_id
1 'polypeptide(L)'
;MGHSAAVWDYRAATEITKDWNGADKIVLRSPRGASARVSLHGGQVTSWRNDQGEELLFTSSKAIFKPPKAVRGGIPICFPQFGNCRSLEQHGFARNKIWTIDENPPPLSPNDSHAKSFIDLLLKPSEEDLKCWPHSFEFRLRVSLAADGSLALISRIRNVNGKPFSFSFAYHTYLSVSDISEVRIEGLETLDYLDNLCQKERFTEQGDAITFESEVDRVYLSTPNVVAVLDHERKRTYVIRKDGLPDVVVWNPWEKKSKSMVDFGDDEYKQMLCVDGAVIEKPVTLKPGEEWTGRVELSVVASTLCSEQFDVQRGMVF
;
A
#
# COMPACT_ATOMS: atom_id res chain seq x y z
N MET A 1 -4.67 -18.84 42.50
CA MET A 1 -3.43 -19.17 41.77
C MET A 1 -3.30 -18.13 40.66
N GLY A 2 -2.25 -17.32 40.70
CA GLY A 2 -2.09 -16.20 39.77
C GLY A 2 -1.81 -16.71 38.35
N HIS A 3 -2.64 -16.30 37.39
CA HIS A 3 -2.32 -16.43 35.98
C HIS A 3 -1.13 -15.52 35.68
N SER A 4 0.06 -16.12 35.57
CA SER A 4 1.23 -15.47 34.99
C SER A 4 0.95 -15.22 33.52
N ALA A 5 0.43 -14.04 33.19
CA ALA A 5 0.49 -13.53 31.83
C ALA A 5 1.96 -13.47 31.44
N ALA A 6 2.39 -14.34 30.51
CA ALA A 6 3.74 -14.30 29.99
C ALA A 6 4.00 -12.88 29.48
N VAL A 7 4.96 -12.20 30.10
CA VAL A 7 5.42 -10.89 29.66
C VAL A 7 6.11 -11.12 28.33
N TRP A 8 5.41 -10.83 27.24
CA TRP A 8 5.93 -10.94 25.88
C TRP A 8 7.12 -9.97 25.73
N ASP A 9 8.26 -10.49 25.29
CA ASP A 9 9.46 -9.68 25.10
C ASP A 9 9.30 -8.77 23.87
N TYR A 10 9.16 -7.48 24.12
CA TYR A 10 8.93 -6.46 23.10
C TYR A 10 10.10 -6.31 22.12
N ARG A 11 11.32 -6.76 22.48
CA ARG A 11 12.46 -6.81 21.54
C ARG A 11 12.33 -7.91 20.49
N ALA A 12 11.42 -8.88 20.67
CA ALA A 12 11.15 -9.95 19.70
C ALA A 12 10.08 -9.57 18.65
N ALA A 13 9.47 -8.38 18.77
CA ALA A 13 8.36 -7.93 17.93
C ALA A 13 8.82 -7.32 16.58
N THR A 14 10.04 -6.78 16.54
CA THR A 14 10.70 -6.20 15.36
C THR A 14 12.09 -6.80 15.25
N GLU A 15 12.35 -7.54 14.18
CA GLU A 15 13.62 -8.23 13.94
C GLU A 15 14.28 -7.64 12.68
N ILE A 16 15.53 -7.16 12.78
CA ILE A 16 16.32 -6.77 11.60
C ILE A 16 17.11 -8.00 11.18
N THR A 17 16.75 -8.55 10.03
CA THR A 17 17.39 -9.71 9.40
C THR A 17 18.06 -9.29 8.11
N LYS A 18 18.98 -10.11 7.60
CA LYS A 18 19.48 -9.95 6.23
C LYS A 18 18.70 -10.86 5.30
N ASP A 19 18.34 -10.36 4.12
CA ASP A 19 17.82 -11.21 3.06
C ASP A 19 18.93 -12.04 2.40
N TRP A 20 18.55 -12.88 1.42
CA TRP A 20 19.47 -13.75 0.70
C TRP A 20 20.52 -12.98 -0.14
N ASN A 21 20.30 -11.69 -0.40
CA ASN A 21 21.24 -10.78 -1.04
C ASN A 21 22.09 -9.98 -0.04
N GLY A 22 21.91 -10.22 1.27
CA GLY A 22 22.61 -9.51 2.33
C GLY A 22 22.06 -8.12 2.66
N ALA A 23 20.91 -7.73 2.09
CA ALA A 23 20.26 -6.47 2.36
C ALA A 23 19.44 -6.55 3.67
N ASP A 24 19.45 -5.47 4.44
CA ASP A 24 18.72 -5.40 5.70
C ASP A 24 17.20 -5.38 5.45
N LYS A 25 16.50 -6.23 6.19
CA LYS A 25 15.07 -6.50 6.09
C LYS A 25 14.47 -6.55 7.47
N ILE A 26 13.45 -5.75 7.69
CA ILE A 26 12.74 -5.68 8.96
C ILE A 26 11.58 -6.67 8.92
N VAL A 27 11.43 -7.46 9.98
CA VAL A 27 10.28 -8.35 10.19
C VAL A 27 9.50 -7.86 11.40
N LEU A 28 8.25 -7.50 11.19
CA LEU A 28 7.29 -7.20 12.25
C LEU A 28 6.51 -8.47 12.57
N ARG A 29 6.28 -8.76 13.85
CA ARG A 29 5.48 -9.90 14.32
C ARG A 29 4.41 -9.43 15.28
N SER A 30 3.22 -9.99 15.15
CA SER A 30 2.14 -9.81 16.12
C SER A 30 2.17 -10.94 17.16
N PRO A 31 1.63 -10.73 18.38
CA PRO A 31 1.51 -11.78 19.39
C PRO A 31 0.67 -12.98 18.95
N ARG A 32 -0.22 -12.80 17.96
CA ARG A 32 -1.08 -13.86 17.42
C ARG A 32 -0.42 -14.69 16.31
N GLY A 33 0.79 -14.33 15.86
CA GLY A 33 1.53 -15.07 14.84
C GLY A 33 1.52 -14.44 13.44
N ALA A 34 0.70 -13.43 13.18
CA ALA A 34 0.78 -12.65 11.95
C ALA A 34 2.15 -11.95 11.84
N SER A 35 2.63 -11.75 10.60
CA SER A 35 3.93 -11.11 10.36
C SER A 35 3.93 -10.23 9.11
N ALA A 36 4.79 -9.22 9.08
CA ALA A 36 5.01 -8.38 7.91
C ALA A 36 6.52 -8.19 7.68
N ARG A 37 6.93 -8.09 6.41
CA ARG A 37 8.35 -7.92 6.05
C ARG A 37 8.54 -6.63 5.26
N VAL A 38 9.42 -5.76 5.75
CA VAL A 38 9.70 -4.44 5.18
C VAL A 38 11.14 -4.38 4.69
N SER A 39 11.29 -3.98 3.43
CA SER A 39 12.59 -3.72 2.78
C SER A 39 12.97 -2.26 2.96
N LEU A 40 14.22 -1.99 3.37
CA LEU A 40 14.75 -0.62 3.36
C LEU A 40 14.85 -0.07 1.93
N HIS A 41 15.12 -0.93 0.96
CA HIS A 41 14.97 -0.53 -0.45
C HIS A 41 13.49 -0.31 -0.76
N GLY A 42 13.17 0.93 -1.12
CA GLY A 42 11.85 1.43 -1.44
C GLY A 42 10.94 1.71 -0.26
N GLY A 43 11.38 1.47 0.99
CA GLY A 43 10.49 1.48 2.17
C GLY A 43 9.33 0.51 2.00
N GLN A 44 9.57 -0.58 1.27
CA GLN A 44 8.52 -1.39 0.65
C GLN A 44 8.14 -2.55 1.55
N VAL A 45 6.85 -2.70 1.85
CA VAL A 45 6.33 -3.94 2.44
C VAL A 45 6.35 -5.01 1.35
N THR A 46 7.05 -6.12 1.59
CA THR A 46 7.26 -7.21 0.62
C THR A 46 6.49 -8.47 0.96
N SER A 47 5.90 -8.54 2.16
CA SER A 47 5.10 -9.67 2.62
C SER A 47 4.27 -9.27 3.82
N TRP A 48 3.09 -9.84 3.91
CA TRP A 48 2.16 -9.73 5.02
C TRP A 48 1.44 -11.07 5.13
N ARG A 49 1.56 -11.70 6.29
CA ARG A 49 0.99 -13.02 6.58
C ARG A 49 0.05 -12.95 7.76
N ASN A 50 -1.07 -13.66 7.67
CA ASN A 50 -2.00 -13.81 8.78
C ASN A 50 -1.44 -14.75 9.87
N ASP A 51 -2.20 -14.93 10.95
CA ASP A 51 -1.84 -15.81 12.07
C ASP A 51 -1.74 -17.30 11.69
N GLN A 52 -2.30 -17.70 10.55
CA GLN A 52 -2.19 -19.05 9.98
C GLN A 52 -0.99 -19.20 9.03
N GLY A 53 -0.23 -18.13 8.78
CA GLY A 53 0.93 -18.12 7.89
C GLY A 53 0.62 -17.99 6.40
N GLU A 54 -0.65 -17.76 6.03
CA GLU A 54 -1.08 -17.48 4.66
C GLU A 54 -0.53 -16.13 4.20
N GLU A 55 0.02 -16.07 2.98
CA GLU A 55 0.48 -14.82 2.37
C GLU A 55 -0.70 -14.02 1.80
N LEU A 56 -0.78 -12.75 2.19
CA LEU A 56 -1.86 -11.82 1.85
C LEU A 56 -1.46 -10.81 0.76
N LEU A 57 -0.16 -10.63 0.54
CA LEU A 57 0.37 -9.79 -0.53
C LEU A 57 0.98 -10.64 -1.63
N PHE A 58 0.67 -10.31 -2.87
CA PHE A 58 1.29 -10.95 -4.02
C PHE A 58 2.71 -10.40 -4.23
N THR A 59 3.64 -11.30 -4.52
CA THR A 59 4.97 -10.95 -5.06
C THR A 59 5.31 -11.89 -6.19
N SER A 60 5.72 -11.34 -7.32
CA SER A 60 6.06 -12.11 -8.52
C SER A 60 7.19 -13.09 -8.24
N SER A 61 7.08 -14.31 -8.76
CA SER A 61 8.16 -15.31 -8.71
C SER A 61 9.39 -14.89 -9.53
N LYS A 62 9.20 -14.01 -10.52
CA LYS A 62 10.27 -13.40 -11.33
C LYS A 62 10.73 -12.04 -10.79
N ALA A 63 10.26 -11.63 -9.61
CA ALA A 63 10.61 -10.33 -9.05
C ALA A 63 12.13 -10.19 -8.85
N ILE A 64 12.67 -9.05 -9.27
CA ILE A 64 14.09 -8.74 -9.12
C ILE A 64 14.29 -8.00 -7.80
N PHE A 65 14.90 -8.67 -6.82
CA PHE A 65 15.20 -8.12 -5.50
C PHE A 65 16.54 -7.36 -5.45
N LYS A 66 16.94 -6.73 -6.56
CA LYS A 66 18.21 -6.04 -6.68
C LYS A 66 17.98 -4.55 -7.02
N PRO A 67 18.54 -3.62 -6.25
CA PRO A 67 18.56 -2.21 -6.62
C PRO A 67 19.15 -2.00 -8.01
N PRO A 68 18.74 -0.96 -8.75
CA PRO A 68 17.86 0.14 -8.33
C PRO A 68 16.37 -0.09 -8.61
N LYS A 69 15.96 -1.26 -9.14
CA LYS A 69 14.57 -1.48 -9.56
C LYS A 69 13.71 -1.87 -8.36
N ALA A 70 12.55 -1.21 -8.23
CA ALA A 70 11.53 -1.60 -7.26
C ALA A 70 11.11 -3.07 -7.42
N VAL A 71 10.78 -3.72 -6.31
CA VAL A 71 10.35 -5.12 -6.31
C VAL A 71 8.93 -5.23 -6.86
N ARG A 72 8.71 -6.21 -7.75
CA ARG A 72 7.39 -6.50 -8.34
C ARG A 72 6.48 -7.24 -7.36
N GLY A 73 5.74 -6.49 -6.55
CA GLY A 73 4.80 -7.03 -5.57
C GLY A 73 4.82 -6.30 -4.23
N GLY A 74 4.06 -6.78 -3.26
CA GLY A 74 3.95 -6.14 -1.96
C GLY A 74 3.28 -4.77 -2.06
N ILE A 75 3.88 -3.74 -1.47
CA ILE A 75 3.35 -2.37 -1.47
C ILE A 75 4.44 -1.35 -1.87
N PRO A 76 4.79 -1.20 -3.17
CA PRO A 76 5.63 -0.12 -3.63
C PRO A 76 5.01 1.25 -3.36
N ILE A 77 5.85 2.24 -3.02
CA ILE A 77 5.42 3.62 -2.80
C ILE A 77 5.68 4.45 -4.05
N CYS A 78 4.60 5.03 -4.59
CA CYS A 78 4.65 5.95 -5.72
C CYS A 78 4.76 7.38 -5.19
N PHE A 79 5.93 8.01 -5.30
CA PHE A 79 6.18 9.40 -4.90
C PHE A 79 7.41 9.93 -5.65
N PRO A 80 7.41 11.21 -6.10
CA PRO A 80 6.36 12.24 -5.96
C PRO A 80 5.30 12.21 -7.06
N GLN A 81 5.21 11.08 -7.78
CA GLN A 81 4.39 10.96 -8.97
C GLN A 81 3.75 9.59 -9.08
N PHE A 82 2.51 9.53 -9.56
CA PHE A 82 1.87 8.30 -10.04
C PHE A 82 1.87 8.23 -11.58
N GLY A 83 2.14 7.04 -12.13
CA GLY A 83 2.19 6.82 -13.56
C GLY A 83 3.37 7.50 -14.25
N ASN A 84 3.26 7.66 -15.57
CA ASN A 84 4.32 8.27 -16.38
C ASN A 84 4.09 9.78 -16.52
N CYS A 85 5.15 10.57 -16.33
CA CYS A 85 5.17 12.00 -16.64
C CYS A 85 6.58 12.37 -17.11
N ARG A 86 6.67 13.38 -17.96
CA ARG A 86 7.82 13.67 -18.82
C ARG A 86 9.17 13.84 -18.11
N SER A 87 9.19 14.19 -16.83
CA SER A 87 10.41 14.57 -16.10
C SER A 87 10.93 13.53 -15.11
N LEU A 88 10.16 12.49 -14.78
CA LEU A 88 10.51 11.49 -13.77
C LEU A 88 10.27 10.07 -14.30
N GLU A 89 11.00 9.12 -13.74
CA GLU A 89 10.69 7.71 -13.95
C GLU A 89 9.23 7.41 -13.59
N GLN A 90 8.65 6.40 -14.24
CA GLN A 90 7.29 5.98 -13.98
C GLN A 90 7.11 5.68 -12.47
N HIS A 91 6.07 6.26 -11.88
CA HIS A 91 5.76 6.20 -10.44
C HIS A 91 6.76 6.90 -9.50
N GLY A 92 7.58 7.80 -10.03
CA GLY A 92 8.56 8.54 -9.25
C GLY A 92 9.74 7.67 -8.79
N PHE A 93 10.44 8.12 -7.75
CA PHE A 93 11.73 7.54 -7.34
C PHE A 93 11.73 6.93 -5.94
N ALA A 94 10.73 7.19 -5.08
CA ALA A 94 10.76 6.75 -3.68
C ALA A 94 10.96 5.22 -3.51
N ARG A 95 10.34 4.43 -4.40
CA ARG A 95 10.46 2.96 -4.45
C ARG A 95 11.83 2.42 -4.93
N ASN A 96 12.67 3.28 -5.50
CA ASN A 96 13.99 2.92 -6.04
C ASN A 96 15.14 3.36 -5.11
N LYS A 97 14.82 3.95 -3.95
CA LYS A 97 15.80 4.52 -3.01
C LYS A 97 15.94 3.64 -1.77
N ILE A 98 17.08 3.73 -1.11
CA ILE A 98 17.27 3.10 0.21
C ILE A 98 16.80 4.08 1.27
N TRP A 99 15.88 3.62 2.11
CA TRP A 99 15.36 4.36 3.25
C TRP A 99 16.22 4.09 4.49
N THR A 100 16.24 5.06 5.39
CA THR A 100 16.93 4.94 6.68
C THR A 100 15.91 4.67 7.78
N ILE A 101 16.31 3.94 8.82
CA ILE A 101 15.46 3.77 10.02
C ILE A 101 15.48 5.09 10.79
N ASP A 102 14.30 5.62 11.14
CA ASP A 102 14.16 6.80 11.99
C ASP A 102 14.09 6.35 13.46
N GLU A 103 15.21 6.47 14.18
CA GLU A 103 15.29 6.06 15.59
C GLU A 103 14.55 7.01 16.54
N ASN A 104 14.25 8.24 16.11
CA ASN A 104 13.59 9.25 16.94
C ASN A 104 12.38 9.87 16.20
N PRO A 105 11.36 9.06 15.85
CA PRO A 105 10.24 9.53 15.07
C PRO A 105 9.35 10.46 15.92
N PRO A 106 8.79 11.54 15.34
CA PRO A 106 7.79 12.35 16.04
C PRO A 106 6.57 11.49 16.39
N PRO A 107 5.99 11.64 17.60
CA PRO A 107 4.87 10.83 18.05
C PRO A 107 3.69 10.95 17.08
N LEU A 108 3.01 9.83 16.84
CA LEU A 108 1.72 9.81 16.15
C LEU A 108 0.58 10.03 17.14
N SER A 109 -0.61 10.33 16.62
CA SER A 109 -1.82 10.49 17.44
C SER A 109 -2.03 9.28 18.36
N PRO A 110 -2.53 9.44 19.60
CA PRO A 110 -2.77 8.32 20.52
C PRO A 110 -3.66 7.20 19.94
N ASN A 111 -4.56 7.52 19.01
CA ASN A 111 -5.40 6.51 18.33
C ASN A 111 -4.63 5.63 17.32
N ASP A 112 -3.40 5.98 16.95
CA ASP A 112 -2.53 5.17 16.08
C ASP A 112 -1.67 4.18 16.88
N SER A 113 -1.79 4.16 18.22
CA SER A 113 -0.92 3.42 19.13
C SER A 113 -1.35 1.97 19.42
N HIS A 114 -2.39 1.46 18.76
CA HIS A 114 -2.84 0.08 18.96
C HIS A 114 -1.87 -0.98 18.42
N ALA A 115 -0.98 -0.60 17.50
CA ALA A 115 0.02 -1.50 16.97
C ALA A 115 1.23 -1.62 17.91
N LYS A 116 1.42 -2.83 18.44
CA LYS A 116 2.53 -3.15 19.36
C LYS A 116 3.88 -3.38 18.64
N SER A 117 3.85 -3.50 17.31
CA SER A 117 5.02 -3.73 16.46
C SER A 117 5.01 -2.75 15.29
N PHE A 118 6.00 -1.85 15.23
CA PHE A 118 6.12 -0.88 14.15
C PHE A 118 7.58 -0.58 13.83
N ILE A 119 7.80 0.03 12.68
CA ILE A 119 9.07 0.61 12.24
C ILE A 119 8.80 1.95 11.58
N ASP A 120 9.66 2.93 11.88
CA ASP A 120 9.67 4.23 11.21
C ASP A 120 10.86 4.31 10.27
N LEU A 121 10.58 4.71 9.03
CA LEU A 121 11.55 4.89 7.97
C LEU A 121 11.54 6.36 7.51
N LEU A 122 12.70 6.85 7.10
CA LEU A 122 12.92 8.21 6.63
C LEU A 122 13.62 8.20 5.28
N LEU A 123 13.03 8.92 4.33
CA LEU A 123 13.60 9.26 3.04
C LEU A 123 13.83 10.77 2.97
N LYS A 124 15.07 11.14 2.63
CA LYS A 124 15.49 12.51 2.31
C LYS A 124 16.01 12.54 0.87
N PRO A 125 15.85 13.66 0.15
CA PRO A 125 16.35 13.77 -1.22
C PRO A 125 17.88 13.66 -1.26
N SER A 126 18.40 12.92 -2.23
CA SER A 126 19.83 12.97 -2.58
C SER A 126 20.13 14.13 -3.54
N GLU A 127 21.41 14.44 -3.76
CA GLU A 127 21.82 15.44 -4.76
C GLU A 127 21.33 15.09 -6.17
N GLU A 128 21.19 13.81 -6.50
CA GLU A 128 20.64 13.35 -7.78
C GLU A 128 19.13 13.60 -7.86
N ASP A 129 18.40 13.40 -6.76
CA ASP A 129 16.96 13.67 -6.73
C ASP A 129 16.67 15.14 -6.95
N LEU A 130 17.48 16.02 -6.36
CA LEU A 130 17.37 17.47 -6.55
C LEU A 130 17.66 17.93 -7.98
N LYS A 131 18.34 17.12 -8.82
CA LYS A 131 18.52 17.41 -10.25
C LYS A 131 17.24 17.14 -11.04
N CYS A 132 16.52 16.07 -10.71
CA CYS A 132 15.31 15.65 -11.42
C CYS A 132 14.03 16.32 -10.86
N TRP A 133 13.99 16.53 -9.55
CA TRP A 133 12.90 17.15 -8.82
C TRP A 133 13.48 18.07 -7.73
N PRO A 134 13.68 19.38 -8.02
CA PRO A 134 14.46 20.31 -7.20
C PRO A 134 13.69 20.80 -5.96
N HIS A 135 13.19 19.86 -5.16
CA HIS A 135 12.46 20.14 -3.94
C HIS A 135 13.04 19.39 -2.75
N SER A 136 13.33 20.14 -1.68
CA SER A 136 13.71 19.56 -0.39
C SER A 136 12.46 19.11 0.39
N PHE A 137 12.44 17.86 0.81
CA PHE A 137 11.33 17.27 1.57
C PHE A 137 11.87 16.34 2.67
N GLU A 138 11.04 16.07 3.67
CA GLU A 138 11.21 14.93 4.56
C GLU A 138 10.03 13.99 4.37
N PHE A 139 10.30 12.74 4.00
CA PHE A 139 9.26 11.73 3.89
C PHE A 139 9.49 10.66 4.96
N ARG A 140 8.61 10.65 5.97
CA ARG A 140 8.54 9.61 6.99
C ARG A 140 7.46 8.59 6.66
N LEU A 141 7.78 7.31 6.81
CA LEU A 141 6.85 6.21 6.66
C LEU A 141 6.85 5.40 7.96
N ARG A 142 5.68 5.23 8.57
CA ARG A 142 5.48 4.21 9.60
C ARG A 142 4.82 2.99 8.97
N VAL A 143 5.40 1.82 9.20
CA VAL A 143 4.74 0.53 8.95
C VAL A 143 4.47 -0.12 10.29
N SER A 144 3.24 -0.57 10.51
CA SER A 144 2.82 -1.14 11.79
C SER A 144 1.93 -2.36 11.60
N LEU A 145 2.13 -3.34 12.47
CA LEU A 145 1.35 -4.57 12.50
C LEU A 145 0.61 -4.64 13.84
N ALA A 146 -0.71 -4.61 13.77
CA ALA A 146 -1.59 -4.66 14.93
C ALA A 146 -1.67 -6.08 15.52
N ALA A 147 -2.17 -6.17 16.75
CA ALA A 147 -2.26 -7.44 17.47
C ALA A 147 -3.21 -8.45 16.82
N ASP A 148 -4.23 -7.97 16.10
CA ASP A 148 -5.20 -8.75 15.33
C ASP A 148 -4.66 -9.18 13.94
N GLY A 149 -3.49 -8.71 13.55
CA GLY A 149 -2.87 -8.97 12.25
C GLY A 149 -3.10 -7.91 11.18
N SER A 150 -3.85 -6.84 11.49
CA SER A 150 -4.08 -5.72 10.57
C SER A 150 -2.77 -4.94 10.30
N LEU A 151 -2.52 -4.60 9.05
CA LEU A 151 -1.31 -3.91 8.59
C LEU A 151 -1.65 -2.45 8.27
N ALA A 152 -0.98 -1.49 8.91
CA ALA A 152 -1.16 -0.07 8.63
C ALA A 152 0.14 0.60 8.17
N LEU A 153 0.02 1.43 7.13
CA LEU A 153 1.08 2.28 6.61
C LEU A 153 0.64 3.74 6.72
N ILE A 154 1.51 4.58 7.28
CA ILE A 154 1.27 6.03 7.45
C ILE A 154 2.45 6.79 6.86
N SER A 155 2.19 7.56 5.81
CA SER A 155 3.15 8.43 5.15
C SER A 155 2.94 9.87 5.61
N ARG A 156 4.02 10.52 6.05
CA ARG A 156 4.07 11.95 6.37
C ARG A 156 5.11 12.62 5.49
N ILE A 157 4.68 13.57 4.66
CA ILE A 157 5.55 14.29 3.74
C ILE A 157 5.54 15.75 4.14
N ARG A 158 6.71 16.26 4.55
CA ARG A 158 6.89 17.65 4.98
C ARG A 158 7.67 18.44 3.95
N ASN A 159 7.20 19.65 3.65
CA ASN A 159 7.95 20.59 2.85
C ASN A 159 8.99 21.32 3.71
N VAL A 160 10.27 20.95 3.52
CA VAL A 160 11.43 21.63 4.16
C VAL A 160 12.17 22.54 3.17
N ASN A 161 11.59 22.77 1.99
CA ASN A 161 12.08 23.73 1.02
C ASN A 161 11.60 25.16 1.36
N GLY A 162 12.24 26.16 0.77
CA GLY A 162 11.81 27.56 0.86
C GLY A 162 10.67 27.94 -0.08
N LYS A 163 10.13 26.99 -0.87
CA LYS A 163 9.09 27.21 -1.88
C LYS A 163 8.03 26.09 -1.82
N PRO A 164 6.79 26.36 -2.24
CA PRO A 164 5.79 25.33 -2.37
C PRO A 164 6.17 24.29 -3.43
N PHE A 165 5.70 23.05 -3.25
CA PHE A 165 5.78 22.02 -4.28
C PHE A 165 4.51 21.18 -4.31
N SER A 166 4.28 20.52 -5.46
CA SER A 166 3.15 19.61 -5.64
C SER A 166 3.60 18.20 -5.94
N PHE A 167 2.82 17.22 -5.50
CA PHE A 167 3.09 15.79 -5.75
C PHE A 167 1.79 14.99 -5.85
N SER A 168 1.87 13.82 -6.50
CA SER A 168 0.88 12.75 -6.38
C SER A 168 1.49 11.59 -5.59
N PHE A 169 0.62 10.74 -5.05
CA PHE A 169 1.01 9.68 -4.13
C PHE A 169 0.16 8.43 -4.35
N ALA A 170 0.76 7.23 -4.22
CA ALA A 170 -0.02 5.98 -4.11
C ALA A 170 0.72 4.91 -3.31
N TYR A 171 -0.03 4.13 -2.54
CA TYR A 171 0.39 2.84 -2.02
C TYR A 171 0.01 1.74 -3.00
N HIS A 172 0.94 1.30 -3.85
CA HIS A 172 0.66 0.36 -4.92
C HIS A 172 0.49 -1.07 -4.36
N THR A 173 -0.70 -1.44 -3.91
CA THR A 173 -0.90 -2.59 -3.02
C THR A 173 -1.29 -3.83 -3.82
N TYR A 174 -0.34 -4.76 -3.98
CA TYR A 174 -0.55 -6.04 -4.66
C TYR A 174 -1.18 -7.05 -3.69
N LEU A 175 -2.50 -7.19 -3.71
CA LEU A 175 -3.20 -8.21 -2.92
C LEU A 175 -3.00 -9.58 -3.57
N SER A 176 -2.71 -10.61 -2.77
CA SER A 176 -2.76 -12.00 -3.23
C SER A 176 -4.22 -12.44 -3.24
N VAL A 177 -4.72 -12.90 -4.37
CA VAL A 177 -6.08 -13.45 -4.51
C VAL A 177 -6.03 -14.89 -4.97
N SER A 178 -7.14 -15.62 -4.87
CA SER A 178 -7.22 -17.02 -5.30
C SER A 178 -7.17 -17.14 -6.83
N ASP A 179 -8.13 -16.51 -7.49
CA ASP A 179 -8.32 -16.40 -8.94
C ASP A 179 -9.03 -15.06 -9.19
N ILE A 180 -8.49 -14.24 -10.08
CA ILE A 180 -9.02 -12.91 -10.42
C ILE A 180 -10.47 -12.95 -10.93
N SER A 181 -10.90 -14.08 -11.50
CA SER A 181 -12.29 -14.29 -11.95
C SER A 181 -13.28 -14.50 -10.80
N GLU A 182 -12.80 -14.90 -9.63
CA GLU A 182 -13.58 -15.12 -8.40
C GLU A 182 -13.48 -13.93 -7.43
N VAL A 183 -12.94 -12.80 -7.90
CA VAL A 183 -12.74 -11.58 -7.11
C VAL A 183 -13.68 -10.49 -7.58
N ARG A 184 -14.25 -9.76 -6.62
CA ARG A 184 -14.95 -8.51 -6.90
C ARG A 184 -14.60 -7.41 -5.90
N ILE A 185 -14.68 -6.17 -6.33
CA ILE A 185 -14.51 -5.00 -5.46
C ILE A 185 -15.87 -4.38 -5.17
N GLU A 186 -16.10 -4.05 -3.90
CA GLU A 186 -17.26 -3.31 -3.42
C GLU A 186 -16.82 -1.96 -2.81
N GLY A 187 -17.66 -0.93 -2.95
CA GLY A 187 -17.44 0.43 -2.45
C GLY A 187 -16.95 1.45 -3.49
N LEU A 188 -16.89 1.06 -4.78
CA LEU A 188 -16.52 1.93 -5.90
C LEU A 188 -17.63 2.06 -6.95
N GLU A 189 -18.81 1.50 -6.66
CA GLU A 189 -19.97 1.55 -7.53
C GLU A 189 -20.43 3.00 -7.74
N THR A 190 -20.97 3.33 -8.92
CA THR A 190 -21.51 4.66 -9.26
C THR A 190 -20.49 5.81 -9.25
N LEU A 191 -19.21 5.52 -9.03
CA LEU A 191 -18.15 6.53 -9.00
C LEU A 191 -17.57 6.80 -10.39
N ASP A 192 -17.11 8.03 -10.58
CA ASP A 192 -16.30 8.39 -11.73
C ASP A 192 -14.91 7.76 -11.62
N TYR A 193 -14.40 7.29 -12.75
CA TYR A 193 -13.02 6.82 -12.88
C TYR A 193 -12.35 7.36 -14.15
N LEU A 194 -11.03 7.50 -14.09
CA LEU A 194 -10.19 7.70 -15.27
C LEU A 194 -9.67 6.35 -15.75
N ASP A 195 -9.84 6.04 -17.03
CA ASP A 195 -9.32 4.81 -17.63
C ASP A 195 -7.97 5.04 -18.32
N ASN A 196 -6.89 4.50 -17.75
CA ASN A 196 -5.54 4.66 -18.29
C ASN A 196 -5.36 3.91 -19.62
N LEU A 197 -6.17 2.89 -19.93
CA LEU A 197 -6.16 2.21 -21.22
C LEU A 197 -6.83 3.04 -22.32
N CYS A 198 -7.76 3.93 -21.93
CA CYS A 198 -8.43 4.90 -22.81
C CYS A 198 -7.90 6.32 -22.63
N GLN A 199 -6.58 6.49 -22.49
CA GLN A 199 -5.92 7.80 -22.41
C GLN A 199 -6.46 8.72 -21.29
N LYS A 200 -6.88 8.15 -20.16
CA LYS A 200 -7.51 8.85 -19.02
C LYS A 200 -8.85 9.50 -19.35
N GLU A 201 -9.59 8.93 -20.29
CA GLU A 201 -10.99 9.29 -20.48
C GLU A 201 -11.79 8.99 -19.20
N ARG A 202 -12.74 9.87 -18.88
CA ARG A 202 -13.57 9.78 -17.68
C ARG A 202 -14.85 9.01 -17.99
N PHE A 203 -15.12 8.01 -17.18
CA PHE A 203 -16.34 7.21 -17.20
C PHE A 203 -16.95 7.16 -15.80
N THR A 204 -18.16 6.61 -15.69
CA THR A 204 -18.84 6.37 -14.41
C THR A 204 -19.16 4.88 -14.30
N GLU A 205 -18.75 4.25 -13.19
CA GLU A 205 -19.03 2.83 -12.94
C GLU A 205 -20.54 2.61 -12.79
N GLN A 206 -21.07 1.59 -13.46
CA GLN A 206 -22.51 1.29 -13.47
C GLN A 206 -22.83 -0.09 -12.88
N GLY A 207 -21.81 -0.95 -12.68
CA GLY A 207 -21.99 -2.26 -12.08
C GLY A 207 -22.27 -2.19 -10.57
N ASP A 208 -23.00 -3.19 -10.07
CA ASP A 208 -23.22 -3.40 -8.63
C ASP A 208 -21.93 -3.82 -7.89
N ALA A 209 -20.92 -4.29 -8.63
CA ALA A 209 -19.57 -4.58 -8.15
C ALA A 209 -18.61 -4.56 -9.34
N ILE A 210 -17.32 -4.37 -9.05
CA ILE A 210 -16.27 -4.38 -10.08
C ILE A 210 -15.75 -5.81 -10.22
N THR A 211 -15.91 -6.39 -11.41
CA THR A 211 -15.40 -7.71 -11.79
C THR A 211 -14.37 -7.60 -12.91
N PHE A 212 -13.65 -8.69 -13.17
CA PHE A 212 -12.48 -8.69 -14.05
C PHE A 212 -12.61 -9.72 -15.17
N GLU A 213 -12.79 -9.24 -16.40
CA GLU A 213 -12.83 -10.09 -17.61
C GLU A 213 -11.76 -9.70 -18.64
N SER A 214 -11.00 -8.63 -18.37
CA SER A 214 -9.94 -8.11 -19.23
C SER A 214 -8.93 -7.26 -18.43
N GLU A 215 -7.96 -6.66 -19.13
CA GLU A 215 -7.02 -5.72 -18.54
C GLU A 215 -7.77 -4.52 -17.94
N VAL A 216 -7.44 -4.17 -16.71
CA VAL A 216 -8.01 -3.01 -16.01
C VAL A 216 -6.86 -2.15 -15.52
N ASP A 217 -6.94 -0.85 -15.79
CA ASP A 217 -6.04 0.17 -15.26
C ASP A 217 -6.86 1.45 -15.04
N ARG A 218 -7.54 1.53 -13.90
CA ARG A 218 -8.53 2.58 -13.60
C ARG A 218 -8.17 3.34 -12.34
N VAL A 219 -8.44 4.65 -12.34
CA VAL A 219 -8.32 5.52 -11.16
C VAL A 219 -9.71 6.03 -10.78
N TYR A 220 -10.32 5.44 -9.76
CA TYR A 220 -11.59 5.87 -9.19
C TYR A 220 -11.39 7.12 -8.34
N LEU A 221 -12.28 8.09 -8.51
CA LEU A 221 -12.13 9.45 -7.99
C LEU A 221 -13.02 9.69 -6.76
N SER A 222 -12.52 10.47 -5.80
CA SER A 222 -13.32 10.91 -4.62
C SER A 222 -14.06 9.77 -3.91
N THR A 223 -13.35 8.66 -3.75
CA THR A 223 -13.87 7.38 -3.25
C THR A 223 -14.12 7.41 -1.74
N PRO A 224 -15.06 6.58 -1.23
CA PRO A 224 -15.24 6.36 0.20
C PRO A 224 -13.94 5.93 0.90
N ASN A 225 -13.86 6.14 2.21
CA ASN A 225 -12.67 5.78 2.98
C ASN A 225 -12.52 4.26 3.23
N VAL A 226 -13.47 3.45 2.80
CA VAL A 226 -13.45 1.99 2.95
C VAL A 226 -13.76 1.34 1.62
N VAL A 227 -12.93 0.39 1.20
CA VAL A 227 -13.11 -0.45 0.01
C VAL A 227 -12.97 -1.90 0.41
N ALA A 228 -13.84 -2.78 -0.10
CA ALA A 228 -13.76 -4.22 0.10
C ALA A 228 -13.33 -4.94 -1.16
N VAL A 229 -12.45 -5.93 -1.01
CA VAL A 229 -12.09 -6.87 -2.08
C VAL A 229 -12.48 -8.26 -1.61
N LEU A 230 -13.53 -8.81 -2.20
CA LEU A 230 -14.07 -10.12 -1.86
C LEU A 230 -13.40 -11.19 -2.73
N ASP A 231 -12.82 -12.19 -2.08
CA ASP A 231 -12.21 -13.37 -2.68
C ASP A 231 -13.11 -14.57 -2.33
N HIS A 232 -13.98 -14.95 -3.28
CA HIS A 232 -15.05 -15.93 -3.03
C HIS A 232 -14.53 -17.34 -2.78
N GLU A 233 -13.51 -17.75 -3.53
CA GLU A 233 -12.93 -19.09 -3.42
C GLU A 233 -12.28 -19.31 -2.05
N ARG A 234 -11.51 -18.32 -1.55
CA ARG A 234 -10.91 -18.38 -0.20
C ARG A 234 -11.86 -17.92 0.91
N LYS A 235 -13.09 -17.49 0.58
CA LYS A 235 -14.11 -17.03 1.54
C LYS A 235 -13.61 -15.94 2.48
N ARG A 236 -12.84 -15.00 1.95
CA ARG A 236 -12.28 -13.89 2.71
C ARG A 236 -12.55 -12.56 2.02
N THR A 237 -12.45 -11.48 2.79
CA THR A 237 -12.53 -10.12 2.29
C THR A 237 -11.37 -9.31 2.81
N TYR A 238 -10.63 -8.68 1.90
CA TYR A 238 -9.72 -7.61 2.26
C TYR A 238 -10.52 -6.33 2.49
N VAL A 239 -10.33 -5.70 3.65
CA VAL A 239 -10.91 -4.40 3.96
C VAL A 239 -9.78 -3.38 3.97
N ILE A 240 -9.88 -2.42 3.05
CA ILE A 240 -8.91 -1.36 2.85
C ILE A 240 -9.52 -0.08 3.41
N ARG A 241 -8.96 0.43 4.50
CA ARG A 241 -9.33 1.72 5.07
C ARG A 241 -8.28 2.75 4.71
N LYS A 242 -8.72 3.93 4.28
CA LYS A 242 -7.83 4.99 3.83
C LYS A 242 -8.20 6.34 4.40
N ASP A 243 -7.19 7.17 4.66
CA ASP A 243 -7.33 8.55 5.10
C ASP A 243 -6.28 9.43 4.41
N GLY A 244 -6.64 10.66 4.06
CA GLY A 244 -5.79 11.55 3.24
C GLY A 244 -5.54 11.08 1.79
N LEU A 245 -6.23 10.02 1.35
CA LEU A 245 -6.11 9.37 0.04
C LEU A 245 -7.49 9.35 -0.65
N PRO A 246 -7.86 10.36 -1.44
CA PRO A 246 -9.20 10.46 -2.01
C PRO A 246 -9.45 9.50 -3.17
N ASP A 247 -8.41 9.00 -3.83
CA ASP A 247 -8.53 8.21 -5.06
C ASP A 247 -8.16 6.74 -4.80
N VAL A 248 -8.71 5.83 -5.62
CA VAL A 248 -8.37 4.41 -5.60
C VAL A 248 -7.93 3.95 -6.99
N VAL A 249 -6.75 3.35 -7.09
CA VAL A 249 -6.33 2.71 -8.34
C VAL A 249 -6.73 1.24 -8.29
N VAL A 250 -7.33 0.75 -9.37
CA VAL A 250 -7.57 -0.68 -9.58
C VAL A 250 -6.79 -1.11 -10.81
N TRP A 251 -5.90 -2.09 -10.63
CA TRP A 251 -5.07 -2.59 -11.72
C TRP A 251 -4.93 -4.10 -11.72
N ASN A 252 -5.17 -4.69 -12.89
CA ASN A 252 -4.77 -6.06 -13.23
C ASN A 252 -4.23 -6.07 -14.67
N PRO A 253 -3.00 -6.57 -14.90
CA PRO A 253 -2.35 -6.51 -16.22
C PRO A 253 -3.00 -7.43 -17.26
N TRP A 254 -3.74 -8.45 -16.86
CA TRP A 254 -4.22 -9.50 -17.75
C TRP A 254 -3.10 -10.18 -18.56
N GLU A 255 -3.48 -11.04 -19.49
CA GLU A 255 -2.56 -11.95 -20.19
C GLU A 255 -1.47 -11.22 -21.00
N LYS A 256 -1.87 -10.26 -21.84
CA LYS A 256 -0.94 -9.63 -22.81
C LYS A 256 0.12 -8.78 -22.10
N LYS A 257 -0.28 -7.97 -21.12
CA LYS A 257 0.66 -7.12 -20.38
C LYS A 257 1.58 -7.97 -19.51
N SER A 258 1.05 -9.01 -18.87
CA SER A 258 1.85 -9.94 -18.02
C SER A 258 3.01 -10.54 -18.78
N LYS A 259 2.76 -11.09 -19.98
CA LYS A 259 3.81 -11.66 -20.85
C LYS A 259 4.86 -10.65 -21.31
N SER A 260 4.53 -9.36 -21.32
CA SER A 260 5.48 -8.29 -21.69
C SER A 260 6.40 -7.85 -20.54
N MET A 261 6.06 -8.17 -19.30
CA MET A 261 6.81 -7.75 -18.12
C MET A 261 7.85 -8.81 -17.75
N VAL A 262 9.13 -8.46 -17.88
CA VAL A 262 10.25 -9.38 -17.63
C VAL A 262 10.37 -9.83 -16.17
N ASP A 263 9.87 -9.02 -15.24
CA ASP A 263 9.88 -9.21 -13.79
C ASP A 263 8.55 -9.78 -13.27
N PHE A 264 7.68 -10.29 -14.15
CA PHE A 264 6.35 -10.81 -13.84
C PHE A 264 6.12 -12.17 -14.54
N GLY A 265 5.51 -13.12 -13.85
CA GLY A 265 5.14 -14.41 -14.43
C GLY A 265 3.94 -14.29 -15.38
N ASP A 266 3.99 -15.01 -16.50
CA ASP A 266 3.05 -14.87 -17.62
C ASP A 266 1.58 -15.08 -17.22
N ASP A 267 1.32 -15.96 -16.25
CA ASP A 267 -0.01 -16.30 -15.73
C ASP A 267 -0.28 -15.74 -14.32
N GLU A 268 0.66 -14.99 -13.73
CA GLU A 268 0.55 -14.54 -12.35
C GLU A 268 -0.54 -13.48 -12.13
N TYR A 269 -1.04 -12.85 -13.20
CA TYR A 269 -2.16 -11.91 -13.13
C TYR A 269 -3.43 -12.54 -12.56
N LYS A 270 -3.56 -13.87 -12.65
CA LYS A 270 -4.69 -14.61 -12.10
C LYS A 270 -4.71 -14.59 -10.57
N GLN A 271 -3.57 -14.39 -9.92
CA GLN A 271 -3.42 -14.52 -8.46
C GLN A 271 -3.15 -13.19 -7.76
N MET A 272 -3.36 -12.08 -8.48
CA MET A 272 -3.10 -10.75 -7.97
C MET A 272 -4.15 -9.73 -8.40
N LEU A 273 -4.35 -8.74 -7.54
CA LEU A 273 -5.12 -7.55 -7.85
C LEU A 273 -4.48 -6.37 -7.12
N CYS A 274 -4.26 -5.27 -7.84
CA CYS A 274 -3.82 -4.04 -7.20
C CYS A 274 -5.03 -3.17 -6.85
N VAL A 275 -5.13 -2.79 -5.58
CA VAL A 275 -6.12 -1.83 -5.08
C VAL A 275 -5.39 -0.81 -4.20
N ASP A 276 -5.15 0.36 -4.76
CA ASP A 276 -4.21 1.32 -4.17
C ASP A 276 -4.95 2.47 -3.50
N GLY A 277 -4.59 2.83 -2.28
CA GLY A 277 -4.96 4.13 -1.73
C GLY A 277 -4.07 5.23 -2.33
N ALA A 278 -4.66 6.25 -2.96
CA ALA A 278 -3.91 7.22 -3.74
C ALA A 278 -4.42 8.67 -3.64
N VAL A 279 -3.55 9.60 -4.07
CA VAL A 279 -3.87 11.00 -4.42
C VAL A 279 -3.31 11.26 -5.83
N ILE A 280 -4.17 11.31 -6.85
CA ILE A 280 -3.75 11.36 -8.25
C ILE A 280 -4.42 12.52 -9.00
N GLU A 281 -5.75 12.58 -9.00
CA GLU A 281 -6.52 13.55 -9.80
C GLU A 281 -6.21 14.98 -9.37
N LYS A 282 -6.14 15.21 -8.06
CA LYS A 282 -5.81 16.50 -7.45
C LYS A 282 -4.51 16.37 -6.66
N PRO A 283 -3.35 16.68 -7.28
CA PRO A 283 -2.07 16.65 -6.58
C PRO A 283 -2.09 17.48 -5.30
N VAL A 284 -1.39 17.01 -4.27
CA VAL A 284 -1.20 17.74 -3.02
C VAL A 284 -0.22 18.87 -3.27
N THR A 285 -0.53 20.09 -2.80
CA THR A 285 0.43 21.21 -2.77
C THR A 285 0.75 21.56 -1.33
N LEU A 286 2.04 21.55 -0.98
CA LEU A 286 2.52 21.93 0.34
C LEU A 286 3.29 23.24 0.28
N LYS A 287 2.91 24.22 1.10
CA LYS A 287 3.71 25.43 1.35
C LYS A 287 4.90 25.12 2.28
N PRO A 288 5.92 26.00 2.35
CA PRO A 288 7.04 25.81 3.25
C PRO A 288 6.58 25.55 4.70
N GLY A 289 7.08 24.45 5.28
CA GLY A 289 6.77 24.02 6.64
C GLY A 289 5.50 23.17 6.80
N GLU A 290 4.61 23.12 5.80
CA GLU A 290 3.41 22.28 5.81
C GLU A 290 3.75 20.79 5.68
N GLU A 291 2.88 19.95 6.20
CA GLU A 291 2.98 18.49 6.16
C GLU A 291 1.66 17.88 5.68
N TRP A 292 1.75 16.88 4.80
CA TRP A 292 0.63 16.04 4.39
C TRP A 292 0.77 14.66 5.03
N THR A 293 -0.37 14.08 5.42
CA THR A 293 -0.46 12.70 5.92
C THR A 293 -1.40 11.89 5.04
N GLY A 294 -0.96 10.70 4.65
CA GLY A 294 -1.81 9.68 4.04
C GLY A 294 -1.66 8.37 4.80
N ARG A 295 -2.77 7.65 4.98
CA ARG A 295 -2.83 6.39 5.71
C ARG A 295 -3.59 5.35 4.92
N VAL A 296 -3.07 4.13 4.90
CA VAL A 296 -3.82 2.93 4.53
C VAL A 296 -3.73 1.90 5.65
N GLU A 297 -4.85 1.25 5.93
CA GLU A 297 -4.94 0.13 6.84
C GLU A 297 -5.62 -1.05 6.12
N LEU A 298 -4.94 -2.19 6.14
CA LEU A 298 -5.34 -3.41 5.48
C LEU A 298 -5.68 -4.44 6.56
N SER A 299 -6.86 -5.04 6.45
CA SER A 299 -7.30 -6.12 7.32
C SER A 299 -7.98 -7.21 6.48
N VAL A 300 -8.04 -8.43 7.02
CA VAL A 300 -8.70 -9.56 6.37
C VAL A 300 -9.75 -10.11 7.32
N VAL A 301 -10.97 -10.25 6.81
CA VAL A 301 -12.09 -10.83 7.55
C VAL A 301 -12.68 -12.00 6.78
N ALA A 302 -13.34 -12.92 7.46
CA ALA A 302 -14.13 -13.95 6.79
C ALA A 302 -15.32 -13.29 6.06
N SER A 303 -15.64 -13.72 4.85
CA SER A 303 -16.70 -13.09 4.05
C SER A 303 -18.07 -13.12 4.75
N THR A 304 -18.31 -14.09 5.64
CA THR A 304 -19.54 -14.17 6.45
C THR A 304 -19.68 -13.04 7.47
N LEU A 305 -18.60 -12.35 7.82
CA LEU A 305 -18.55 -11.26 8.80
C LEU A 305 -18.46 -9.88 8.14
N CYS A 306 -18.33 -9.85 6.80
CA CYS A 306 -18.12 -8.62 6.05
C CYS A 306 -19.34 -7.69 6.09
N SER A 307 -20.55 -8.23 5.92
CA SER A 307 -21.79 -7.44 5.96
C SER A 307 -22.00 -6.74 7.31
N GLU A 308 -21.67 -7.39 8.43
CA GLU A 308 -21.81 -6.79 9.77
C GLU A 308 -20.84 -5.62 9.98
N GLN A 309 -19.62 -5.67 9.42
CA GLN A 309 -18.67 -4.55 9.52
C GLN A 309 -18.94 -3.42 8.53
N PHE A 310 -19.45 -3.73 7.34
CA PHE A 310 -19.83 -2.74 6.33
C PHE A 310 -21.13 -1.99 6.70
N ASP A 311 -22.14 -2.68 7.26
CA ASP A 311 -23.42 -2.06 7.63
C ASP A 311 -23.35 -1.24 8.92
N VAL A 312 -22.59 -1.69 9.92
CA VAL A 312 -22.41 -0.91 11.17
C VAL A 312 -21.77 0.45 10.90
N GLN A 313 -20.98 0.58 9.82
CA GLN A 313 -20.32 1.84 9.45
C GLN A 313 -21.08 2.69 8.42
N ARG A 314 -21.98 2.11 7.60
CA ARG A 314 -22.99 2.90 6.87
C ARG A 314 -24.00 3.56 7.82
N GLY A 315 -24.30 2.92 8.95
CA GLY A 315 -25.27 3.39 9.95
C GLY A 315 -24.80 4.51 10.88
N MET A 316 -23.52 4.93 10.86
CA MET A 316 -23.00 6.01 11.72
C MET A 316 -23.01 7.39 11.06
N VAL A 317 -23.65 7.54 9.90
CA VAL A 317 -23.90 8.85 9.27
C VAL A 317 -25.39 9.18 9.37
N PHE A 318 -25.82 9.63 10.55
CA PHE A 318 -26.98 10.51 10.76
C PHE A 318 -26.71 11.44 11.95
#